data_AF-L8G536-F1
#
_entry.id   AF-L8G536-F1
#
_cell.length_a   1.000
_cell.length_b   1.000
_cell.length_c   1.000
_cell.angle_alpha   90.00
_cell.angle_beta   90.00
_cell.angle_gamma   90.00
#
_symmetry.space_group_name_H-M   'P 1'
#
loop_
_entity.id
_entity.type
_entity.pdbx_description
1 polymer ?
#
loop_
_entity_poly.entity_id
_entity_poly.type
_entity_poly.pdbx_seq_one_letter_code
_entity_poly.pdbx_strand_id
1 'polypeptide(L)'
;MPILTPAGALSGAFRVLCLRCLRAKACGIKDHDCVWSPASSKCEYCTAQHSTCVPLPWFLDEEYRVLAAAEAADPWDPTAVEAAAAEANRVALVAAQSVPNFRSAAERDSYEELRATRAALEAGLAQIRSSLHRLRMEQGSVPALLGEVVAAVGRLPTIAVAATVSDRAGGRKKGGAEGGEGEGDGFGAQYGAEEDGA
;
A
#
# COMPACT_ATOMS: atom_id res chain seq x y z
N MET A 1 -21.80 -29.82 3.32
CA MET A 1 -21.52 -28.58 2.57
C MET A 1 -20.33 -27.90 3.22
N PRO A 2 -19.23 -27.63 2.49
CA PRO A 2 -18.13 -26.87 3.06
C PRO A 2 -18.64 -25.46 3.41
N ILE A 3 -18.49 -25.09 4.68
CA ILE A 3 -18.89 -23.77 5.18
C ILE A 3 -18.04 -22.74 4.45
N LEU A 4 -18.69 -21.89 3.65
CA LEU A 4 -18.05 -20.77 2.99
C LEU A 4 -17.44 -19.86 4.07
N THR A 5 -16.12 -19.73 4.03
CA THR A 5 -15.37 -18.75 4.81
C THR A 5 -15.91 -17.35 4.46
N PRO A 6 -16.39 -16.55 5.43
CA PRO A 6 -16.86 -15.20 5.16
C PRO A 6 -15.74 -14.34 4.57
N ALA A 7 -16.10 -13.31 3.80
CA ALA A 7 -15.14 -12.36 3.24
C ALA A 7 -14.32 -11.72 4.38
N GLY A 8 -13.00 -11.88 4.34
CA GLY A 8 -12.09 -11.49 5.44
C GLY A 8 -11.67 -12.61 6.38
N ALA A 9 -12.15 -13.85 6.18
CA ALA A 9 -11.60 -15.02 6.87
C ALA A 9 -10.23 -15.35 6.29
N LEU A 10 -9.20 -15.14 7.09
CA LEU A 10 -7.81 -15.42 6.75
C LEU A 10 -7.66 -16.91 6.38
N SER A 11 -7.33 -17.15 5.11
CA SER A 11 -7.27 -18.44 4.44
C SER A 11 -6.30 -19.39 5.14
N GLY A 12 -6.79 -20.53 5.67
CA GLY A 12 -5.97 -21.66 6.13
C GLY A 12 -5.17 -21.46 7.43
N ALA A 13 -4.63 -20.26 7.68
CA ALA A 13 -3.69 -19.96 8.78
C ALA A 13 -4.35 -19.79 10.16
N PHE A 14 -5.69 -19.75 10.23
CA PHE A 14 -6.45 -19.51 11.48
C PHE A 14 -7.19 -20.76 12.01
N ARG A 15 -7.02 -21.92 11.37
CA ARG A 15 -7.46 -23.22 11.92
C ARG A 15 -6.36 -23.88 12.77
N VAL A 16 -5.58 -23.08 13.51
CA VAL A 16 -4.49 -23.59 14.36
C VAL A 16 -4.77 -23.35 15.84
N LEU A 17 -5.65 -22.38 16.18
CA LEU A 17 -6.02 -22.11 17.57
C LEU A 17 -7.49 -21.68 17.70
N CYS A 18 -8.16 -22.11 18.78
CA CYS A 18 -9.53 -21.69 19.12
C CYS A 18 -9.50 -20.84 20.39
N LEU A 19 -10.55 -20.04 20.64
CA LEU A 19 -10.64 -19.21 21.85
C LEU A 19 -10.51 -20.03 23.15
N ARG A 20 -10.97 -21.28 23.17
CA ARG A 20 -10.86 -22.15 24.35
C ARG A 20 -9.40 -22.57 24.60
N CYS A 21 -8.67 -22.92 23.55
CA CYS A 21 -7.26 -23.27 23.65
C CYS A 21 -6.37 -22.04 23.89
N LEU A 22 -6.72 -20.88 23.34
CA LEU A 22 -6.07 -19.62 23.68
C LEU A 22 -6.19 -19.32 25.17
N ARG A 23 -7.39 -19.50 25.75
CA ARG A 23 -7.60 -19.34 27.20
C ARG A 23 -6.81 -20.37 28.01
N ALA A 24 -6.71 -21.60 27.53
CA ALA A 24 -5.90 -22.63 28.20
C ALA A 24 -4.40 -22.25 28.22
N LYS A 25 -3.87 -21.73 27.10
CA LYS A 25 -2.51 -21.15 27.00
C LYS A 25 -2.30 -20.01 27.98
N ALA A 26 -3.23 -19.06 27.99
CA ALA A 26 -3.19 -17.89 28.88
C ALA A 26 -3.24 -18.27 30.37
N CYS A 27 -3.74 -19.46 30.71
CA CYS A 27 -3.76 -20.00 32.07
C CYS A 27 -2.56 -20.92 32.38
N GLY A 28 -1.58 -21.04 31.47
CA GLY A 28 -0.39 -21.87 31.69
C GLY A 28 -0.65 -23.39 31.73
N ILE A 29 -1.77 -23.86 31.19
CA ILE A 29 -2.06 -25.31 31.12
C ILE A 29 -1.08 -25.93 30.12
N LYS A 30 -0.34 -26.99 30.49
CA LYS A 30 0.78 -27.50 29.66
C LYS A 30 0.38 -28.53 28.59
N ASP A 31 -0.68 -29.31 28.80
CA ASP A 31 -1.14 -30.33 27.86
C ASP A 31 -2.32 -29.84 27.01
N HIS A 32 -2.06 -28.95 26.05
CA HIS A 32 -3.12 -28.46 25.16
C HIS A 32 -2.64 -28.35 23.70
N ASP A 33 -2.88 -29.40 22.93
CA ASP A 33 -2.65 -29.33 21.48
C ASP A 33 -3.98 -29.01 20.77
N CYS A 34 -4.04 -27.82 20.17
CA CYS A 34 -5.21 -27.35 19.42
C CYS A 34 -5.17 -27.88 17.98
N VAL A 35 -5.18 -29.21 17.83
CA VAL A 35 -5.08 -29.85 16.52
C VAL A 35 -6.47 -29.95 15.89
N TRP A 36 -6.61 -29.54 14.63
CA TRP A 36 -7.80 -29.78 13.83
C TRP A 36 -7.61 -30.98 12.92
N SER A 37 -8.58 -31.90 12.95
CA SER A 37 -8.69 -32.89 11.88
C SER A 37 -9.36 -32.24 10.65
N PRO A 38 -8.94 -32.59 9.42
CA PRO A 38 -9.55 -32.07 8.20
C PRO A 38 -11.06 -32.35 8.08
N ALA A 39 -11.53 -33.39 8.77
CA ALA A 39 -12.92 -33.83 8.78
C ALA A 39 -13.79 -33.13 9.85
N SER A 40 -13.21 -32.33 10.75
CA SER A 40 -13.91 -31.72 11.88
C SER A 40 -13.93 -30.20 11.81
N SER A 41 -15.05 -29.62 12.25
CA SER A 41 -15.15 -28.18 12.51
C SER A 41 -14.58 -27.79 13.88
N LYS A 42 -14.24 -28.75 14.74
CA LYS A 42 -13.70 -28.56 16.09
C LYS A 42 -12.27 -29.11 16.20
N CYS A 43 -11.45 -28.48 17.02
CA CYS A 43 -10.17 -29.07 17.41
C CYS A 43 -10.38 -30.31 18.29
N GLU A 44 -9.37 -31.17 18.39
CA GLU A 44 -9.39 -32.40 19.19
C GLU A 44 -9.72 -32.12 20.65
N TYR A 45 -9.12 -31.08 21.24
CA TYR A 45 -9.42 -30.65 22.60
C TYR A 45 -10.91 -30.33 22.83
N CYS A 46 -11.49 -29.52 21.94
CA CYS A 46 -12.91 -29.17 22.05
C CYS A 46 -13.82 -30.37 21.75
N THR A 47 -13.39 -31.27 20.87
CA THR A 47 -14.10 -32.51 20.53
C THR A 47 -14.15 -33.46 21.72
N ALA A 48 -13.01 -33.73 22.35
CA ALA A 48 -12.90 -34.59 23.54
C ALA A 48 -13.75 -34.09 24.71
N GLN A 49 -13.92 -32.76 24.84
CA GLN A 49 -14.72 -32.15 25.90
C GLN A 49 -16.17 -31.86 25.50
N HIS A 50 -16.61 -32.30 24.31
CA HIS A 50 -17.97 -32.06 23.79
C HIS A 50 -18.37 -30.58 23.81
N SER A 51 -17.40 -29.68 23.66
CA SER A 51 -17.58 -28.24 23.85
C SER A 51 -17.71 -27.47 22.54
N THR A 52 -18.16 -26.22 22.62
CA THR A 52 -18.19 -25.30 21.48
C THR A 52 -16.76 -24.89 21.11
N CYS A 53 -16.41 -25.06 19.84
CA CYS A 53 -15.11 -24.67 19.30
C CYS A 53 -15.30 -23.41 18.45
N VAL A 54 -14.79 -22.28 18.94
CA VAL A 54 -14.84 -21.00 18.22
C VAL A 54 -13.42 -20.69 17.72
N PRO A 55 -13.18 -20.69 16.39
CA PRO A 55 -11.91 -20.25 15.82
C PRO A 55 -11.55 -18.84 16.27
N LEU A 56 -10.26 -18.49 16.26
CA LEU A 56 -9.86 -17.13 16.60
C LEU A 56 -10.50 -16.11 15.64
N PRO A 57 -11.12 -15.04 16.19
CA PRO A 57 -11.61 -13.94 15.37
C PRO A 57 -10.49 -13.25 14.58
N TRP A 58 -10.83 -12.73 13.39
CA TRP A 58 -9.89 -12.05 12.49
C TRP A 58 -9.18 -10.84 13.12
N PHE A 59 -9.82 -10.17 14.09
CA PHE A 59 -9.26 -8.98 14.73
C PHE A 59 -8.10 -9.28 15.69
N LEU A 60 -7.82 -10.56 15.96
CA LEU A 60 -6.68 -11.00 16.77
C LEU A 60 -5.44 -11.33 15.93
N ASP A 61 -5.40 -10.92 14.66
CA ASP A 61 -4.30 -11.26 13.75
C ASP A 61 -2.93 -10.81 14.28
N GLU A 62 -2.84 -9.61 14.85
CA GLU A 62 -1.59 -9.09 15.41
C GLU A 62 -1.13 -9.90 16.63
N GLU A 63 -2.03 -10.11 17.58
CA GLU A 63 -1.75 -10.83 18.82
C GLU A 63 -1.45 -12.31 18.54
N TYR A 64 -2.10 -12.89 17.52
CA TYR A 64 -1.81 -14.24 17.06
C TYR A 64 -0.42 -14.32 16.41
N ARG A 65 0.00 -13.34 15.62
CA ARG A 65 1.36 -13.30 15.06
C ARG A 65 2.43 -13.23 16.16
N VAL A 66 2.18 -12.48 17.24
CA VAL A 66 3.05 -12.45 18.42
C VAL A 66 3.10 -13.82 19.13
N LEU A 67 1.95 -14.45 19.34
CA LEU A 67 1.88 -15.78 19.94
C LEU A 67 2.62 -16.84 19.09
N ALA A 68 2.39 -16.85 17.77
CA ALA A 68 3.05 -17.77 16.86
C ALA A 68 4.57 -17.56 16.84
N ALA A 69 5.04 -16.31 16.91
CA ALA A 69 6.47 -16.01 17.01
C ALA A 69 7.07 -16.51 18.34
N ALA A 70 6.35 -16.37 19.46
CA ALA A 70 6.78 -16.91 20.75
C ALA A 70 6.84 -18.45 20.76
N GLU A 71 5.88 -19.11 20.12
CA GLU A 71 5.86 -20.57 19.98
C GLU A 71 6.99 -21.11 19.08
N ALA A 72 7.38 -20.32 18.07
CA ALA A 72 8.45 -20.67 17.14
C ALA A 72 9.86 -20.23 17.61
N ALA A 73 9.97 -19.57 18.77
CA ALA A 73 11.25 -19.06 19.28
C ALA A 73 12.21 -20.19 19.70
N ASP A 74 13.50 -19.97 19.46
CA ASP A 74 14.59 -20.84 19.91
C ASP A 74 15.64 -19.99 20.65
N PRO A 75 15.91 -20.22 21.95
CA PRO A 75 15.30 -21.22 22.82
C PRO A 75 13.82 -20.97 23.09
N TRP A 76 13.04 -22.04 23.20
CA TRP A 76 11.61 -21.96 23.54
C TRP A 76 11.41 -21.43 24.96
N ASP A 77 10.61 -20.36 25.10
CA ASP A 77 10.24 -19.75 26.37
C ASP A 77 8.73 -19.92 26.65
N PRO A 78 8.33 -20.83 27.58
CA PRO A 78 6.93 -21.00 27.93
C PRO A 78 6.31 -19.75 28.57
N THR A 79 7.10 -18.91 29.24
CA THR A 79 6.60 -17.67 29.86
C THR A 79 6.26 -16.63 28.79
N ALA A 80 7.03 -16.54 27.71
CA ALA A 80 6.70 -15.70 26.56
C ALA A 80 5.41 -16.15 25.86
N VAL A 81 5.21 -17.46 25.68
CA VAL A 81 3.98 -18.02 25.10
C VAL A 81 2.76 -17.70 25.98
N GLU A 82 2.88 -17.89 27.30
CA GLU A 82 1.82 -17.55 28.25
C GLU A 82 1.47 -16.06 28.22
N ALA A 83 2.48 -15.19 28.21
CA ALA A 83 2.29 -13.74 28.14
C ALA A 83 1.61 -13.31 26.83
N ALA A 84 2.04 -13.84 25.68
CA ALA A 84 1.43 -13.55 24.39
C ALA A 84 -0.02 -14.05 24.33
N ALA A 85 -0.29 -15.25 24.86
CA ALA A 85 -1.64 -15.80 24.94
C ALA A 85 -2.53 -15.00 25.90
N ALA A 86 -1.99 -14.51 27.02
CA ALA A 86 -2.70 -13.66 27.96
C ALA A 86 -3.10 -12.32 27.31
N GLU A 87 -2.21 -11.71 26.53
CA GLU A 87 -2.51 -10.48 25.80
C GLU A 87 -3.58 -10.70 24.71
N ALA A 88 -3.44 -11.74 23.90
CA ALA A 88 -4.46 -12.12 22.92
C ALA A 88 -5.81 -12.39 23.58
N ASN A 89 -5.84 -13.06 24.73
CA ASN A 89 -7.07 -13.30 25.49
C ASN A 89 -7.64 -11.99 26.07
N ARG A 90 -6.80 -11.07 26.54
CA ARG A 90 -7.23 -9.74 27.00
C ARG A 90 -7.92 -8.97 25.88
N VAL A 91 -7.32 -8.93 24.69
CA VAL A 91 -7.93 -8.28 23.51
C VAL A 91 -9.24 -8.95 23.13
N ALA A 92 -9.29 -10.29 23.15
CA ALA A 92 -10.52 -11.03 22.88
C ALA A 92 -11.64 -10.69 23.88
N LEU A 93 -11.32 -10.55 25.17
CA LEU A 93 -12.27 -10.16 26.22
C LEU A 93 -12.75 -8.71 26.06
N VAL A 94 -11.84 -7.78 25.78
CA VAL A 94 -12.20 -6.38 25.52
C VAL A 94 -13.10 -6.29 24.29
N ALA A 95 -12.76 -6.99 23.21
CA ALA A 95 -13.58 -7.05 22.02
C ALA A 95 -14.97 -7.60 22.33
N ALA A 96 -15.07 -8.72 23.06
CA ALA A 96 -16.34 -9.31 23.46
C ALA A 96 -17.20 -8.37 24.33
N GLN A 97 -16.58 -7.56 25.20
CA GLN A 97 -17.28 -6.56 26.03
C GLN A 97 -17.70 -5.32 25.24
N SER A 98 -16.96 -4.99 24.18
CA SER A 98 -17.22 -3.81 23.35
C SER A 98 -18.29 -4.00 22.29
N VAL A 99 -18.64 -5.25 21.96
CA VAL A 99 -19.69 -5.56 20.99
C VAL A 99 -21.05 -5.29 21.64
N PRO A 100 -21.88 -4.40 21.06
CA PRO A 100 -23.23 -4.18 21.55
C PRO A 100 -24.05 -5.48 21.55
N ASN A 101 -24.93 -5.63 22.54
CA ASN A 101 -25.89 -6.73 22.54
C ASN A 101 -26.96 -6.47 21.47
N PHE A 102 -26.85 -7.16 20.33
CA PHE A 102 -27.84 -7.06 19.27
C PHE A 102 -29.12 -7.81 19.63
N ARG A 103 -30.26 -7.14 19.46
CA ARG A 103 -31.60 -7.72 19.67
C ARG A 103 -32.10 -8.48 18.45
N SER A 104 -31.44 -8.31 17.29
CA SER A 104 -31.81 -8.95 16.03
C SER A 104 -30.60 -9.10 15.10
N ALA A 105 -30.74 -9.92 14.06
CA ALA A 105 -29.74 -10.02 12.99
C ALA A 105 -29.59 -8.68 12.24
N ALA A 106 -30.70 -8.01 11.92
CA ALA A 106 -30.67 -6.72 11.22
C ALA A 106 -29.88 -5.63 11.96
N GLU A 107 -29.96 -5.60 13.30
CA GLU A 107 -29.17 -4.68 14.12
C GLU A 107 -27.67 -4.99 14.07
N ARG A 108 -27.31 -6.28 14.07
CA ARG A 108 -25.93 -6.73 13.90
C ARG A 108 -25.40 -6.33 12.52
N ASP A 109 -26.17 -6.60 11.47
CA ASP A 109 -25.77 -6.29 10.09
C ASP A 109 -25.56 -4.77 9.93
N SER A 110 -26.46 -3.95 10.50
CA SER A 110 -26.31 -2.49 10.52
C SER A 110 -25.05 -2.03 11.25
N TYR A 111 -24.69 -2.69 12.36
CA TYR A 111 -23.45 -2.41 13.09
C TYR A 111 -22.21 -2.81 12.29
N GLU A 112 -22.24 -3.94 11.59
CA GLU A 112 -21.15 -4.39 10.71
C GLU A 112 -20.96 -3.44 9.53
N GLU A 113 -22.05 -2.97 8.91
CA GLU A 113 -22.01 -1.91 7.87
C GLU A 113 -21.41 -0.60 8.40
N LEU A 114 -21.82 -0.16 9.59
CA LEU A 114 -21.27 1.04 10.22
C LEU A 114 -19.76 0.89 10.47
N ARG A 115 -19.33 -0.28 10.95
CA ARG A 115 -17.92 -0.58 11.18
C ARG A 115 -17.12 -0.56 9.88
N ALA A 116 -17.64 -1.19 8.82
CA ALA A 116 -17.01 -1.21 7.51
C ALA A 116 -16.89 0.20 6.92
N THR A 117 -17.95 0.99 7.02
CA THR A 117 -17.97 2.40 6.58
C THR A 117 -16.92 3.22 7.32
N ARG A 118 -16.84 3.07 8.65
CA ARG A 118 -15.83 3.75 9.45
C ARG A 118 -14.41 3.38 9.04
N ALA A 119 -14.13 2.09 8.83
CA ALA A 119 -12.81 1.63 8.39
C ALA A 119 -12.43 2.22 7.02
N ALA A 120 -13.38 2.29 6.08
CA ALA A 120 -13.16 2.90 4.77
C ALA A 120 -12.85 4.41 4.88
N LEU A 121 -13.55 5.13 5.78
CA LEU A 121 -13.27 6.54 6.05
C LEU A 121 -11.89 6.75 6.66
N GLU A 122 -11.51 5.94 7.65
CA GLU A 122 -10.19 6.00 8.29
C GLU A 122 -9.06 5.74 7.29
N ALA A 123 -9.22 4.74 6.40
CA ALA A 123 -8.29 4.46 5.31
C ALA A 123 -8.19 5.63 4.32
N GLY A 124 -9.32 6.21 3.91
CA GLY A 124 -9.35 7.37 3.02
C GLY A 124 -8.67 8.60 3.64
N LEU A 125 -8.88 8.86 4.93
CA LEU A 125 -8.20 9.94 5.65
C LEU A 125 -6.68 9.71 5.74
N ALA A 126 -6.24 8.48 5.98
CA ALA A 126 -4.82 8.13 5.96
C ALA A 126 -4.20 8.38 4.57
N GLN A 127 -4.90 8.03 3.50
CA GLN A 127 -4.47 8.28 2.12
C GLN A 127 -4.37 9.78 1.80
N ILE A 128 -5.36 10.58 2.22
CA ILE A 128 -5.35 12.04 2.05
C ILE A 128 -4.15 12.64 2.79
N ARG A 129 -3.92 12.25 4.05
CA ARG A 129 -2.77 12.74 4.84
C ARG A 129 -1.44 12.41 4.18
N SER A 130 -1.28 11.19 3.67
CA SER A 130 -0.08 10.78 2.92
C SER A 130 0.11 11.61 1.65
N SER A 131 -0.97 11.83 0.90
CA SER A 131 -0.95 12.63 -0.33
C SER A 131 -0.57 14.09 -0.06
N LEU A 132 -1.13 14.69 0.99
CA LEU A 132 -0.79 16.04 1.43
C LEU A 132 0.66 16.14 1.89
N HIS A 133 1.16 15.14 2.62
CA HIS A 133 2.57 15.10 3.02
C HIS A 133 3.49 15.06 1.80
N ARG A 134 3.17 14.22 0.80
CA ARG A 134 3.92 14.13 -0.46
C ARG A 134 3.89 15.45 -1.23
N LEU A 135 2.72 16.04 -1.42
CA LEU A 135 2.56 17.34 -2.09
C LEU A 135 3.36 18.45 -1.39
N ARG A 136 3.44 18.44 -0.06
CA ARG A 136 4.22 19.41 0.70
C ARG A 136 5.72 19.28 0.43
N MET A 137 6.23 18.05 0.34
CA MET A 137 7.62 17.78 -0.01
C MET A 137 7.93 18.19 -1.46
N GLU A 138 7.02 17.91 -2.39
CA GLU A 138 7.14 18.34 -3.79
C GLU A 138 7.11 19.86 -3.92
N GLN A 139 6.20 20.56 -3.23
CA GLN A 139 6.18 22.03 -3.23
C GLN A 139 7.43 22.65 -2.60
N GLY A 140 8.01 22.00 -1.59
CA GLY A 140 9.25 22.45 -0.96
C GLY A 140 10.45 22.48 -1.90
N SER A 141 10.47 21.66 -2.96
CA SER A 141 11.57 21.62 -3.94
C SER A 141 11.37 22.59 -5.11
N VAL A 142 10.14 23.03 -5.39
CA VAL A 142 9.81 23.94 -6.50
C VAL A 142 10.61 25.25 -6.47
N PRO A 143 10.77 25.96 -5.33
CA PRO A 143 11.56 27.19 -5.30
C PRO A 143 13.04 26.96 -5.65
N ALA A 144 13.62 25.84 -5.23
CA ALA A 144 15.01 25.50 -5.56
C ALA A 144 15.18 25.24 -7.06
N LEU A 145 14.28 24.42 -7.65
CA LEU A 145 14.26 24.15 -9.08
C LEU A 145 14.03 25.43 -9.91
N LEU A 146 13.14 26.32 -9.47
CA LEU A 146 12.94 27.63 -10.10
C LEU A 146 14.21 28.49 -10.01
N GLY A 147 14.88 28.49 -8.86
CA GLY A 147 16.17 29.17 -8.69
C GLY A 147 17.24 28.65 -9.66
N GLU A 148 17.32 27.34 -9.86
CA GLU A 148 18.23 26.72 -10.83
C GLU A 148 17.92 27.14 -12.28
N VAL A 149 16.64 27.14 -12.67
CA VAL A 149 16.20 27.56 -14.02
C VAL A 149 16.52 29.04 -14.25
N VAL A 150 16.19 29.92 -13.30
CA VAL A 150 16.49 31.36 -13.41
C VAL A 150 18.00 31.58 -13.53
N ALA A 151 18.80 30.86 -12.73
CA ALA A 151 20.25 30.94 -12.81
C ALA A 151 20.80 30.44 -14.16
N ALA A 152 20.21 29.39 -14.74
CA ALA A 152 20.60 28.90 -16.07
C ALA A 152 20.24 29.89 -17.19
N VAL A 153 19.05 30.49 -17.15
CA VAL A 153 18.60 31.49 -18.13
C VAL A 153 19.44 32.76 -18.05
N GLY A 154 19.78 33.24 -16.85
CA GLY A 154 20.66 34.41 -16.66
C GLY A 154 22.09 34.22 -17.17
N ARG A 155 22.50 32.96 -17.45
CA ARG A 155 23.80 32.62 -18.05
C ARG A 155 23.76 32.48 -19.57
N LEU A 156 22.60 32.62 -20.22
CA LEU A 156 22.51 32.61 -21.68
C LEU A 156 23.05 33.94 -22.26
N PRO A 157 24.11 33.93 -23.09
CA PRO A 157 24.59 35.14 -23.74
C PRO A 157 23.58 35.62 -24.80
N THR A 158 23.35 36.94 -24.87
CA THR A 158 22.56 37.62 -25.90
C THR A 158 23.22 37.52 -27.28
N ILE A 159 23.17 36.36 -27.92
CA ILE A 159 23.58 36.18 -29.32
C ILE A 159 22.43 36.62 -30.23
N ALA A 160 22.13 37.91 -30.27
CA ALA A 160 21.17 38.48 -31.24
C ALA A 160 21.42 39.95 -31.62
N VAL A 161 22.46 40.62 -31.11
CA VAL A 161 22.66 42.08 -31.37
C VAL A 161 23.94 42.40 -32.15
N ALA A 162 24.73 41.40 -32.56
CA ALA A 162 25.98 41.64 -33.32
C ALA A 162 25.84 41.55 -34.85
N ALA A 163 24.63 41.40 -35.41
CA ALA A 163 24.44 41.23 -36.86
C ALA A 163 24.08 42.52 -37.63
N THR A 164 23.85 43.66 -36.97
CA THR A 164 23.29 44.85 -37.65
C THR A 164 24.22 46.05 -37.83
N VAL A 165 25.51 45.97 -37.50
CA VAL A 165 26.44 47.07 -37.80
C VAL A 165 27.78 46.55 -38.33
N SER A 166 27.90 46.49 -39.65
CA SER A 166 29.16 46.87 -40.30
C SER A 166 28.88 48.02 -41.25
N ASP A 167 29.44 49.15 -40.85
CA ASP A 167 29.30 50.46 -41.46
C ASP A 167 29.88 50.54 -42.87
N ARG A 168 29.24 51.43 -43.63
CA ARG A 168 29.70 51.94 -44.91
C ARG A 168 31.03 52.70 -44.74
N ALA A 169 32.09 52.31 -45.46
CA ALA A 169 33.07 53.26 -46.01
C ALA A 169 34.06 52.61 -47.01
N GLY A 170 33.94 53.01 -48.28
CA GLY A 170 35.12 53.30 -49.12
C GLY A 170 35.62 52.22 -50.09
N GLY A 171 35.74 52.59 -51.37
CA GLY A 171 36.84 52.11 -52.22
C GLY A 171 36.48 51.50 -53.56
N ARG A 172 36.29 52.35 -54.57
CA ARG A 172 36.23 52.03 -56.01
C ARG A 172 37.59 51.52 -56.53
N LYS A 173 37.68 50.31 -57.11
CA LYS A 173 38.48 50.03 -58.34
C LYS A 173 38.08 48.72 -59.03
N LYS A 174 38.29 48.71 -60.35
CA LYS A 174 37.68 47.92 -61.43
C LYS A 174 38.57 46.72 -61.85
N GLY A 175 37.92 45.62 -62.25
CA GLY A 175 38.47 44.47 -63.01
C GLY A 175 38.15 43.15 -62.30
N GLY A 176 37.54 42.11 -62.87
CA GLY A 176 37.06 41.79 -64.22
C GLY A 176 37.12 40.26 -64.37
N ALA A 177 36.01 39.62 -64.82
CA ALA A 177 35.88 38.21 -65.30
C ALA A 177 36.27 37.09 -64.28
N GLU A 178 35.65 35.91 -64.16
CA GLU A 178 34.64 35.07 -64.84
C GLU A 178 34.07 34.17 -63.72
N GLY A 179 32.78 33.84 -63.67
CA GLY A 179 32.25 32.63 -64.29
C GLY A 179 31.82 31.63 -63.21
N GLY A 180 30.63 31.03 -63.32
CA GLY A 180 30.19 29.96 -62.43
C GLY A 180 28.71 29.98 -62.11
N GLU A 181 27.93 29.46 -63.04
CA GLU A 181 26.51 29.11 -62.92
C GLU A 181 26.30 28.05 -61.82
N GLY A 182 25.16 28.13 -61.12
CA GLY A 182 24.81 27.25 -60.01
C GLY A 182 23.34 27.39 -59.64
N GLU A 183 22.51 27.04 -60.62
CA GLU A 183 21.06 26.87 -60.59
C GLU A 183 20.65 25.73 -59.65
N GLY A 184 19.49 25.82 -58.98
CA GLY A 184 18.90 24.63 -58.34
C GLY A 184 17.96 24.88 -57.16
N ASP A 185 16.73 25.26 -57.48
CA ASP A 185 15.54 25.10 -56.63
C ASP A 185 15.35 23.67 -56.14
N GLY A 186 14.73 23.51 -54.96
CA GLY A 186 14.39 22.21 -54.40
C GLY A 186 13.28 22.27 -53.35
N PHE A 187 12.10 22.77 -53.75
CA PHE A 187 10.84 22.58 -53.03
C PHE A 187 10.48 21.09 -52.93
N GLY A 188 10.04 20.63 -51.76
CA GLY A 188 9.47 19.29 -51.58
C GLY A 188 8.52 19.25 -50.39
N ALA A 189 7.22 19.30 -50.68
CA ALA A 189 6.13 19.27 -49.72
C ALA A 189 5.40 17.92 -49.76
N GLN A 190 4.92 17.49 -48.57
CA GLN A 190 3.78 16.55 -48.31
C GLN A 190 4.02 15.07 -48.73
N TYR A 191 3.45 14.02 -48.13
CA TYR A 191 2.11 13.77 -47.59
C TYR A 191 2.07 12.43 -46.78
N GLY A 192 0.99 12.22 -46.01
CA GLY A 192 0.33 10.93 -45.71
C GLY A 192 0.88 10.10 -44.53
N ALA A 193 0.17 9.94 -43.40
CA ALA A 193 -1.08 9.19 -43.15
C ALA A 193 -0.85 7.67 -43.17
N GLU A 194 -0.97 7.00 -42.00
CA GLU A 194 -1.99 5.96 -41.71
C GLU A 194 -1.49 4.56 -42.18
N GLU A 195 -1.62 3.41 -41.52
CA GLU A 195 -2.47 2.85 -40.45
C GLU A 195 -1.75 1.65 -39.79
N ASP A 196 -2.26 1.27 -38.61
CA ASP A 196 -2.57 -0.09 -38.13
C ASP A 196 -1.55 -1.22 -38.02
N GLY A 197 -1.62 -1.91 -36.87
CA GLY A 197 -1.02 -3.22 -36.67
C GLY A 197 -1.22 -3.84 -35.29
N ALA A 198 -2.44 -4.36 -35.07
CA ALA A 198 -2.84 -5.50 -34.21
C ALA A 198 -2.75 -5.38 -32.67
#